data_AF-A0A7Y4Y463-F1
#
_entry.id   AF-A0A7Y4Y463-F1
#
_cell.length_a   1.000
_cell.length_b   1.000
_cell.length_c   1.000
_cell.angle_alpha   90.00
_cell.angle_beta   90.00
_cell.angle_gamma   90.00
#
_symmetry.space_group_name_H-M   'P 1'
#
loop_
_entity.id
_entity.type
_entity.pdbx_description
1 polymer ?
#
loop_
_entity_poly.entity_id
_entity_poly.type
_entity_poly.pdbx_seq_one_letter_code
_entity_poly.pdbx_strand_id
1 'polypeptide(L)'
;MSPAAPIPVPQTTTRPIRPTSPPQPSAPQRLPRPRCVPQCAATTPRRDARRAGTASCPACTAESAPRVPHLRWLLGLFARPDPIDTAQWRRVRASLPWIERLDPDRDDRLRALTAGFLHGKTITPVDGLVLDPDQRCMLAALCCLPLLEFGAEGLHGWSQLIVYPDAFRVQRDHVDAAGVLHIEDDELSGEAWDAGPLILSWADVCADIDDPESGCCVAVHEMAHKLDMLDGAIDGTPPLPRDWQRAWARDFQSAYDAFVTQMEAGLETAIDPYAAEATDEFFAVCSEYHFSAPQLLREHMPAIAAHLQRFYGESPFDRAVV
;
A
#
# COMPACT_ATOMS: atom_id res chain seq x y z
N MET A 1 103.93 -8.90 7.19
CA MET A 1 102.93 -7.98 6.63
C MET A 1 101.56 -8.52 7.00
N SER A 2 100.87 -7.85 7.93
CA SER A 2 99.59 -8.25 8.50
C SER A 2 98.42 -8.02 7.52
N PRO A 3 97.35 -8.82 7.58
CA PRO A 3 96.22 -8.75 6.67
C PRO A 3 95.30 -7.55 6.96
N ALA A 4 94.77 -6.98 5.88
CA ALA A 4 93.89 -5.83 5.86
C ALA A 4 92.45 -6.18 6.32
N ALA A 5 91.84 -5.24 7.04
CA ALA A 5 90.48 -5.29 7.54
C ALA A 5 89.43 -5.11 6.42
N PRO A 6 88.21 -5.67 6.58
CA PRO A 6 87.15 -5.57 5.59
C PRO A 6 86.46 -4.19 5.58
N ILE A 7 86.10 -3.73 4.37
CA ILE A 7 85.41 -2.47 4.04
C ILE A 7 83.89 -2.63 4.30
N PRO A 8 83.21 -1.61 4.88
CA PRO A 8 81.79 -1.69 5.23
C PRO A 8 80.84 -1.48 4.03
N VAL A 9 79.72 -2.20 4.03
CA VAL A 9 78.61 -2.09 3.06
C VAL A 9 77.59 -1.05 3.57
N PRO A 10 77.12 -0.10 2.75
CA PRO A 10 76.10 0.86 3.16
C PRO A 10 74.70 0.23 3.24
N GLN A 11 73.99 0.48 4.34
CA GLN A 11 72.61 0.08 4.56
C GLN A 11 71.66 1.07 3.85
N THR A 12 70.87 0.58 2.89
CA THR A 12 69.73 1.32 2.32
C THR A 12 68.53 1.25 3.26
N THR A 13 68.18 2.39 3.85
CA THR A 13 66.93 2.60 4.61
C THR A 13 65.74 2.66 3.66
N THR A 14 64.93 1.60 3.62
CA THR A 14 63.64 1.57 2.92
C THR A 14 62.60 2.34 3.75
N ARG A 15 62.10 3.43 3.20
CA ARG A 15 61.03 4.25 3.79
C ARG A 15 59.67 3.58 3.47
N PRO A 16 58.77 3.35 4.43
CA PRO A 16 57.49 2.71 4.15
C PRO A 16 56.59 3.63 3.32
N ILE A 17 56.06 3.08 2.23
CA ILE A 17 55.09 3.71 1.34
C ILE A 17 53.74 3.70 2.05
N ARG A 18 53.12 4.88 2.18
CA ARG A 18 51.77 5.07 2.76
C ARG A 18 50.73 4.53 1.76
N PRO A 19 49.74 3.73 2.18
CA PRO A 19 48.64 3.35 1.30
C PRO A 19 47.82 4.58 0.94
N THR A 20 47.63 4.82 -0.35
CA THR A 20 46.69 5.81 -0.90
C THR A 20 45.26 5.31 -0.70
N SER A 21 44.45 6.07 0.04
CA SER A 21 43.01 5.81 0.21
C SER A 21 42.26 5.94 -1.14
N PRO A 22 41.22 5.12 -1.39
CA PRO A 22 40.34 5.28 -2.53
C PRO A 22 39.51 6.58 -2.41
N PRO A 23 39.06 7.17 -3.54
CA PRO A 23 38.28 8.41 -3.53
C PRO A 23 36.93 8.18 -2.82
N GLN A 24 36.59 9.08 -1.90
CA GLN A 24 35.30 9.05 -1.21
C GLN A 24 34.16 9.47 -2.14
N PRO A 25 32.97 8.84 -2.03
CA PRO A 25 31.79 9.30 -2.74
C PRO A 25 31.40 10.70 -2.24
N SER A 26 31.05 11.58 -3.18
CA SER A 26 30.67 12.95 -2.90
C SER A 26 29.36 12.99 -2.11
N ALA A 27 29.32 13.78 -1.04
CA ALA A 27 28.12 13.99 -0.23
C ALA A 27 26.94 14.51 -1.09
N PRO A 28 25.70 14.06 -0.84
CA PRO A 28 24.54 14.59 -1.54
C PRO A 28 24.37 16.08 -1.22
N GLN A 29 24.24 16.88 -2.28
CA GLN A 29 24.05 18.31 -2.20
C GLN A 29 22.71 18.61 -1.52
N ARG A 30 22.76 19.39 -0.42
CA ARG A 30 21.57 19.92 0.24
C ARG A 30 20.78 20.78 -0.76
N LEU A 31 19.60 20.32 -1.15
CA LEU A 31 18.63 21.16 -1.84
C LEU A 31 18.08 22.22 -0.87
N PRO A 32 17.95 23.50 -1.30
CA PRO A 32 17.54 24.59 -0.43
C PRO A 32 16.03 24.54 -0.15
N ARG A 33 15.66 24.78 1.13
CA ARG A 33 14.26 24.98 1.55
C ARG A 33 13.73 26.30 1.00
N PRO A 34 12.54 26.34 0.37
CA PRO A 34 11.90 27.60 0.07
C PRO A 34 11.15 28.13 1.31
N ARG A 35 11.60 29.28 1.83
CA ARG A 35 10.78 30.21 2.61
C ARG A 35 10.13 31.19 1.64
N CYS A 36 8.81 31.37 1.67
CA CYS A 36 8.16 32.69 1.80
C CYS A 36 6.63 32.59 1.73
N VAL A 37 5.99 33.26 2.70
CA VAL A 37 4.56 33.62 2.81
C VAL A 37 4.20 34.66 1.72
N PRO A 38 2.95 34.74 1.24
CA PRO A 38 2.15 35.92 1.57
C PRO A 38 0.62 35.70 1.77
N GLN A 39 0.13 36.29 2.85
CA GLN A 39 -1.09 37.10 3.05
C GLN A 39 -2.44 36.73 2.41
N CYS A 40 -3.41 36.55 3.32
CA CYS A 40 -4.86 36.55 3.17
C CYS A 40 -5.44 37.75 2.39
N ALA A 41 -6.49 37.48 1.63
CA ALA A 41 -7.64 38.38 1.48
C ALA A 41 -8.92 37.56 1.26
N ALA A 42 -9.81 37.58 2.26
CA ALA A 42 -11.13 36.97 2.21
C ALA A 42 -12.08 37.83 1.35
N THR A 43 -12.91 37.20 0.52
CA THR A 43 -14.10 37.86 -0.03
C THR A 43 -15.20 36.83 -0.27
N THR A 44 -16.25 36.89 0.55
CA THR A 44 -17.52 36.16 0.39
C THR A 44 -18.37 36.84 -0.69
N PRO A 45 -19.27 36.12 -1.38
CA PRO A 45 -20.66 36.56 -1.25
C PRO A 45 -21.73 35.44 -1.24
N ARG A 46 -22.62 35.60 -0.25
CA ARG A 46 -24.09 35.47 -0.25
C ARG A 46 -24.81 34.57 -1.27
N ARG A 47 -25.55 33.63 -0.67
CA ARG A 47 -26.78 32.96 -1.12
C ARG A 47 -27.82 33.94 -1.67
N ASP A 48 -28.55 33.50 -2.69
CA ASP A 48 -29.98 33.80 -2.83
C ASP A 48 -30.73 32.62 -3.47
N ALA A 49 -31.74 32.14 -2.75
CA ALA A 49 -32.67 31.09 -3.15
C ALA A 49 -33.93 31.73 -3.74
N ARG A 50 -34.46 31.20 -4.84
CA ARG A 50 -35.89 31.34 -5.18
C ARG A 50 -36.45 30.06 -5.80
N ARG A 51 -37.45 29.52 -5.10
CA ARG A 51 -38.43 28.52 -5.54
C ARG A 51 -39.47 29.16 -6.47
N ALA A 52 -39.89 28.42 -7.48
CA ALA A 52 -41.21 28.40 -8.11
C ALA A 52 -41.29 27.04 -8.84
N GLY A 53 -42.32 26.20 -8.80
CA GLY A 53 -43.73 26.42 -8.56
C GLY A 53 -44.51 25.69 -9.68
N THR A 54 -44.91 24.45 -9.40
CA THR A 54 -46.09 23.70 -9.92
C THR A 54 -46.66 23.97 -11.32
N ALA A 55 -46.79 22.91 -12.13
CA ALA A 55 -48.01 22.63 -12.89
C ALA A 55 -48.07 21.15 -13.31
N SER A 56 -49.13 20.47 -12.85
CA SER A 56 -49.56 19.14 -13.27
C SER A 56 -50.41 19.26 -14.54
N CYS A 57 -50.26 18.35 -15.50
CA CYS A 57 -51.22 18.17 -16.59
C CYS A 57 -51.41 16.66 -16.83
N PRO A 58 -52.65 16.11 -16.71
CA PRO A 58 -52.94 14.70 -16.85
C PRO A 58 -53.62 14.42 -18.19
N ALA A 59 -52.92 13.83 -19.16
CA ALA A 59 -53.52 13.07 -20.28
C ALA A 59 -52.41 12.56 -21.21
N CYS A 60 -52.01 11.31 -21.04
CA CYS A 60 -51.57 10.41 -22.12
C CYS A 60 -51.31 9.03 -21.52
N THR A 61 -52.39 8.30 -21.24
CA THR A 61 -52.35 6.85 -21.10
C THR A 61 -52.36 6.23 -22.49
N ALA A 62 -51.26 5.60 -22.89
CA ALA A 62 -51.24 4.55 -23.89
C ALA A 62 -50.09 3.59 -23.54
N GLU A 63 -50.46 2.50 -22.88
CA GLU A 63 -49.91 1.15 -23.06
C GLU A 63 -48.46 1.04 -23.57
N SER A 64 -47.54 0.81 -22.62
CA SER A 64 -46.33 0.01 -22.81
C SER A 64 -45.88 -0.46 -21.44
N ALA A 65 -45.88 -1.77 -21.21
CA ALA A 65 -45.46 -2.39 -19.96
C ALA A 65 -44.08 -1.86 -19.50
N PRO A 66 -43.91 -1.46 -18.24
CA PRO A 66 -42.60 -1.06 -17.76
C PRO A 66 -41.71 -2.30 -17.68
N ARG A 67 -40.67 -2.35 -18.51
CA ARG A 67 -39.49 -3.19 -18.24
C ARG A 67 -38.91 -2.70 -16.92
N VAL A 68 -39.17 -3.44 -15.84
CA VAL A 68 -38.74 -3.13 -14.49
C VAL A 68 -37.20 -3.16 -14.43
N PRO A 69 -36.48 -2.01 -14.35
CA PRO A 69 -35.02 -2.00 -14.29
C PRO A 69 -34.50 -2.49 -12.92
N HIS A 70 -35.35 -2.37 -11.90
CA HIS A 70 -35.02 -2.59 -10.49
C HIS A 70 -34.75 -4.06 -10.14
N LEU A 71 -35.30 -5.01 -10.92
CA LEU A 71 -35.09 -6.44 -10.66
C LEU A 71 -33.71 -6.92 -11.13
N ARG A 72 -33.10 -6.26 -12.12
CA ARG A 72 -31.79 -6.64 -12.66
C ARG A 72 -30.63 -6.21 -11.76
N TRP A 73 -30.80 -5.13 -10.99
CA TRP A 73 -29.83 -4.70 -9.96
C TRP A 73 -29.83 -5.66 -8.76
N LEU A 74 -31.02 -6.05 -8.27
CA LEU A 74 -31.15 -7.06 -7.23
C LEU A 74 -30.65 -8.45 -7.67
N LEU A 75 -30.86 -8.84 -8.93
CA LEU A 75 -30.31 -10.08 -9.50
C LEU A 75 -28.80 -10.00 -9.80
N GLY A 76 -28.25 -8.81 -10.02
CA GLY A 76 -26.82 -8.59 -10.26
C GLY A 76 -25.97 -8.71 -8.99
N LEU A 77 -26.53 -8.40 -7.82
CA LEU A 77 -25.89 -8.61 -6.51
C LEU A 77 -25.70 -10.10 -6.16
N PHE A 78 -26.54 -10.99 -6.71
CA PHE A 78 -26.44 -12.46 -6.54
C PHE A 78 -25.88 -13.17 -7.79
N ALA A 79 -25.63 -12.43 -8.87
CA ALA A 79 -25.01 -12.99 -10.06
C ALA A 79 -23.56 -13.32 -9.75
N ARG A 80 -23.12 -14.52 -10.15
CA ARG A 80 -21.70 -14.86 -10.10
C ARG A 80 -20.93 -13.88 -10.98
N PRO A 81 -19.78 -13.37 -10.52
CA PRO A 81 -18.94 -12.52 -11.35
C PRO A 81 -18.56 -13.28 -12.62
N ASP A 82 -18.58 -12.58 -13.76
CA ASP A 82 -18.06 -13.14 -14.99
C ASP A 82 -16.56 -13.42 -14.82
N PRO A 83 -16.06 -14.59 -15.24
CA PRO A 83 -14.64 -14.87 -15.13
C PRO A 83 -13.85 -13.91 -16.01
N ILE A 84 -12.75 -13.38 -15.48
CA ILE A 84 -11.80 -12.57 -16.25
C ILE A 84 -11.33 -13.39 -17.45
N ASP A 85 -11.25 -12.81 -18.65
CA ASP A 85 -10.78 -13.53 -19.84
C ASP A 85 -9.37 -14.10 -19.64
N THR A 86 -9.10 -15.30 -20.15
CA THR A 86 -7.81 -15.98 -19.94
C THR A 86 -6.65 -15.24 -20.60
N ALA A 87 -6.86 -14.60 -21.76
CA ALA A 87 -5.80 -13.82 -22.40
C ALA A 87 -5.56 -12.51 -21.65
N GLN A 88 -6.62 -11.87 -21.13
CA GLN A 88 -6.49 -10.72 -20.23
C GLN A 88 -5.71 -11.07 -18.97
N TRP A 89 -6.11 -12.13 -18.25
CA TRP A 89 -5.44 -12.55 -17.02
C TRP A 89 -3.95 -12.81 -17.24
N ARG A 90 -3.58 -13.50 -18.34
CA ARG A 90 -2.17 -13.71 -18.68
C ARG A 90 -1.37 -12.41 -18.83
N ARG A 91 -1.95 -11.36 -19.44
CA ARG A 91 -1.27 -10.05 -19.57
C ARG A 91 -1.12 -9.36 -18.22
N VAL A 92 -2.17 -9.40 -17.40
CA VAL A 92 -2.15 -8.85 -16.03
C VAL A 92 -1.10 -9.53 -15.17
N ARG A 93 -1.07 -10.88 -15.17
CA ARG A 93 -0.04 -11.67 -14.47
C ARG A 93 1.37 -11.29 -14.90
N ALA A 94 1.60 -11.20 -16.21
CA ALA A 94 2.92 -10.86 -16.76
C ALA A 94 3.35 -9.41 -16.46
N SER A 95 2.43 -8.55 -16.01
CA SER A 95 2.70 -7.15 -15.67
C SER A 95 2.85 -6.93 -14.16
N LEU A 96 2.63 -7.97 -13.34
CA LEU A 96 2.64 -7.88 -11.88
C LEU A 96 3.60 -8.92 -11.30
N PRO A 97 4.82 -8.51 -10.89
CA PRO A 97 5.86 -9.42 -10.40
C PRO A 97 5.41 -10.36 -9.26
N TRP A 98 4.54 -9.88 -8.36
CA TRP A 98 3.94 -10.69 -7.30
C TRP A 98 3.11 -11.85 -7.84
N ILE A 99 2.25 -11.59 -8.83
CA ILE A 99 1.28 -12.57 -9.33
C ILE A 99 1.95 -13.58 -10.25
N GLU A 100 2.95 -13.14 -11.03
CA GLU A 100 3.74 -14.02 -11.89
C GLU A 100 4.37 -15.18 -11.10
N ARG A 101 4.76 -14.91 -9.84
CA ARG A 101 5.44 -15.86 -8.94
C ARG A 101 4.51 -16.75 -8.13
N LEU A 102 3.18 -16.53 -8.19
CA LEU A 102 2.23 -17.40 -7.51
C LEU A 102 2.21 -18.81 -8.14
N ASP A 103 2.01 -19.82 -7.29
CA ASP A 103 1.69 -21.16 -7.77
C ASP A 103 0.32 -21.19 -8.48
N PRO A 104 0.05 -22.21 -9.32
CA PRO A 104 -1.18 -22.26 -10.10
C PRO A 104 -2.48 -22.21 -9.28
N ASP A 105 -2.50 -22.82 -8.09
CA ASP A 105 -3.71 -22.87 -7.26
C ASP A 105 -3.99 -21.50 -6.63
N ARG A 106 -2.95 -20.81 -6.16
CA ARG A 106 -3.08 -19.42 -5.66
C ARG A 106 -3.38 -18.44 -6.79
N ASP A 107 -2.82 -18.63 -7.99
CA ASP A 107 -3.16 -17.81 -9.16
C ASP A 107 -4.65 -17.90 -9.53
N ASP A 108 -5.21 -19.11 -9.58
CA ASP A 108 -6.62 -19.32 -9.90
C ASP A 108 -7.54 -18.73 -8.81
N ARG A 109 -7.15 -18.85 -7.53
CA ARG A 109 -7.86 -18.20 -6.41
C ARG A 109 -7.81 -16.68 -6.52
N LEU A 110 -6.65 -16.10 -6.81
CA LEU A 110 -6.50 -14.66 -6.97
C LEU A 110 -7.34 -14.13 -8.14
N ARG A 111 -7.36 -14.85 -9.27
CA ARG A 111 -8.20 -14.51 -10.42
C ARG A 111 -9.67 -14.49 -10.04
N ALA A 112 -10.14 -15.46 -9.26
CA ALA A 112 -11.52 -15.51 -8.80
C ALA A 112 -11.86 -14.35 -7.84
N LEU A 113 -10.96 -14.02 -6.91
CA LEU A 113 -11.10 -12.85 -6.03
C LEU A 113 -11.14 -11.54 -6.83
N THR A 114 -10.25 -11.40 -7.80
CA THR A 114 -10.17 -10.23 -8.69
C THR A 114 -11.46 -10.07 -9.50
N ALA A 115 -12.04 -11.16 -10.01
CA ALA A 115 -13.33 -11.11 -10.70
C ALA A 115 -14.45 -10.65 -9.75
N GLY A 116 -14.46 -11.13 -8.51
CA GLY A 116 -15.37 -10.68 -7.47
C GLY A 116 -15.20 -9.19 -7.14
N PHE A 117 -13.97 -8.71 -7.05
CA PHE A 117 -13.65 -7.29 -6.85
C PHE A 117 -14.19 -6.43 -7.99
N LEU A 118 -13.88 -6.78 -9.25
CA LEU A 118 -14.32 -6.03 -10.43
C LEU A 118 -15.84 -6.00 -10.59
N HIS A 119 -16.55 -7.00 -10.07
CA HIS A 119 -18.00 -7.04 -10.03
C HIS A 119 -18.60 -6.21 -8.88
N GLY A 120 -17.98 -6.26 -7.70
CA GLY A 120 -18.52 -5.69 -6.46
C GLY A 120 -17.99 -4.31 -6.08
N LYS A 121 -16.91 -3.84 -6.69
CA LYS A 121 -16.24 -2.56 -6.38
C LYS A 121 -16.25 -1.64 -7.59
N THR A 122 -16.43 -0.35 -7.33
CA THR A 122 -16.29 0.68 -8.36
C THR A 122 -14.86 1.22 -8.35
N ILE A 123 -14.15 1.14 -9.48
CA ILE A 123 -12.84 1.78 -9.68
C ILE A 123 -13.04 3.13 -10.37
N THR A 124 -12.78 4.20 -9.64
CA THR A 124 -12.98 5.60 -10.07
C THR A 124 -11.64 6.30 -10.23
N PRO A 125 -11.06 6.31 -11.44
CA PRO A 125 -9.94 7.20 -11.72
C PRO A 125 -10.41 8.66 -11.74
N VAL A 126 -9.59 9.56 -11.20
CA VAL A 126 -9.90 11.01 -11.10
C VAL A 126 -8.79 11.85 -11.73
N ASP A 127 -8.96 13.18 -11.73
CA ASP A 127 -8.00 14.15 -12.26
C ASP A 127 -7.53 13.88 -13.71
N GLY A 128 -8.45 13.36 -14.53
CA GLY A 128 -8.20 13.06 -15.93
C GLY A 128 -7.43 11.77 -16.19
N LEU A 129 -7.12 10.98 -15.15
CA LEU A 129 -6.55 9.65 -15.31
C LEU A 129 -7.52 8.75 -16.10
N VAL A 130 -7.00 8.04 -17.09
CA VAL A 130 -7.73 7.05 -17.87
C VAL A 130 -7.07 5.71 -17.68
N LEU A 131 -7.84 4.77 -17.12
CA LEU A 131 -7.40 3.39 -16.91
C LEU A 131 -8.08 2.48 -17.92
N ASP A 132 -7.28 1.75 -18.69
CA ASP A 132 -7.74 0.72 -19.59
C ASP A 132 -8.24 -0.53 -18.82
N PRO A 133 -8.89 -1.51 -19.50
CA PRO A 133 -9.40 -2.71 -18.84
C PRO A 133 -8.33 -3.57 -18.15
N ASP A 134 -7.11 -3.63 -18.68
CA ASP A 134 -6.02 -4.41 -18.11
C ASP A 134 -5.49 -3.71 -16.85
N GLN A 135 -5.31 -2.38 -16.87
CA GLN A 135 -4.90 -1.58 -15.71
C GLN A 135 -5.92 -1.64 -14.56
N ARG A 136 -7.21 -1.60 -14.87
CA ARG A 136 -8.28 -1.81 -13.87
C ARG A 136 -8.20 -3.20 -13.25
N CYS A 137 -7.91 -4.22 -14.06
CA CYS A 137 -7.72 -5.58 -13.58
C CYS A 137 -6.45 -5.72 -12.74
N MET A 138 -5.37 -5.01 -13.07
CA MET A 138 -4.12 -4.98 -12.28
C MET A 138 -4.37 -4.41 -10.88
N LEU A 139 -5.03 -3.26 -10.78
CA LEU A 139 -5.38 -2.64 -9.49
C LEU A 139 -6.23 -3.58 -8.63
N ALA A 140 -7.28 -4.17 -9.21
CA ALA A 140 -8.12 -5.13 -8.52
C ALA A 140 -7.31 -6.34 -8.03
N ALA A 141 -6.40 -6.86 -8.85
CA ALA A 141 -5.58 -8.01 -8.49
C ALA A 141 -4.59 -7.70 -7.37
N LEU A 142 -3.95 -6.52 -7.39
CA LEU A 142 -3.09 -6.06 -6.31
C LEU A 142 -3.84 -5.89 -4.99
N CYS A 143 -5.02 -5.24 -5.01
CA CYS A 143 -5.86 -5.13 -3.81
C CYS A 143 -6.34 -6.49 -3.29
N CYS A 144 -6.50 -7.49 -4.16
CA CYS A 144 -6.90 -8.84 -3.75
C CYS A 144 -5.74 -9.71 -3.25
N LEU A 145 -4.48 -9.30 -3.44
CA LEU A 145 -3.32 -10.12 -3.08
C LEU A 145 -3.27 -10.43 -1.57
N PRO A 146 -3.48 -9.48 -0.63
CA PRO A 146 -3.59 -9.75 0.81
C PRO A 146 -4.77 -10.65 1.18
N LEU A 147 -5.74 -10.80 0.29
CA LEU A 147 -6.97 -11.54 0.55
C LEU A 147 -6.88 -13.01 0.16
N LEU A 148 -5.73 -13.48 -0.35
CA LEU A 148 -5.56 -14.85 -0.81
C LEU A 148 -5.97 -15.87 0.25
N GLU A 149 -5.42 -15.76 1.46
CA GLU A 149 -5.75 -16.67 2.57
C GLU A 149 -6.86 -16.14 3.49
N PHE A 150 -7.11 -14.83 3.48
CA PHE A 150 -8.22 -14.22 4.24
C PHE A 150 -9.59 -14.49 3.59
N GLY A 151 -9.65 -14.48 2.27
CA GLY A 151 -10.86 -14.64 1.47
C GLY A 151 -11.61 -13.35 1.19
N ALA A 152 -12.75 -13.49 0.49
CA ALA A 152 -13.55 -12.37 -0.01
C ALA A 152 -14.19 -11.50 1.09
N GLU A 153 -14.22 -11.97 2.34
CA GLU A 153 -14.71 -11.19 3.49
C GLU A 153 -13.93 -9.88 3.67
N GLY A 154 -12.65 -9.84 3.27
CA GLY A 154 -11.84 -8.62 3.32
C GLY A 154 -12.30 -7.53 2.33
N LEU A 155 -13.21 -7.86 1.41
CA LEU A 155 -13.85 -6.88 0.55
C LEU A 155 -15.08 -6.24 1.19
N HIS A 156 -15.52 -6.64 2.39
CA HIS A 156 -16.66 -6.01 3.04
C HIS A 156 -16.29 -4.65 3.65
N GLY A 157 -17.30 -3.84 4.01
CA GLY A 157 -17.10 -2.55 4.68
C GLY A 157 -16.91 -1.34 3.75
N TRP A 158 -16.47 -1.51 2.50
CA TRP A 158 -16.24 -0.41 1.56
C TRP A 158 -16.72 -0.74 0.15
N SER A 159 -16.82 0.23 -0.76
CA SER A 159 -17.42 0.00 -2.11
C SER A 159 -16.65 0.60 -3.28
N GLN A 160 -15.68 1.47 -3.04
CA GLN A 160 -14.99 2.22 -4.09
C GLN A 160 -13.47 2.22 -3.91
N LEU A 161 -12.77 2.05 -5.02
CA LEU A 161 -11.35 2.34 -5.18
C LEU A 161 -11.23 3.65 -5.97
N ILE A 162 -10.70 4.70 -5.36
CA ILE A 162 -10.42 5.97 -6.03
C ILE A 162 -8.95 6.00 -6.42
N VAL A 163 -8.65 6.34 -7.68
CA VAL A 163 -7.29 6.30 -8.21
C VAL A 163 -6.90 7.66 -8.76
N TYR A 164 -5.85 8.24 -8.21
CA TYR A 164 -5.29 9.50 -8.68
C TYR A 164 -4.03 9.26 -9.53
N PRO A 165 -3.69 10.17 -10.44
CA PRO A 165 -2.54 9.98 -11.33
C PRO A 165 -1.19 10.00 -10.57
N ASP A 166 -1.04 10.89 -9.59
CA ASP A 166 0.21 11.15 -8.88
C ASP A 166 0.05 10.99 -7.36
N ALA A 167 1.17 10.85 -6.66
CA ALA A 167 1.22 10.83 -5.20
C ALA A 167 0.56 12.08 -4.61
N PHE A 168 -0.27 11.88 -3.60
CA PHE A 168 -1.01 12.96 -2.98
C PHE A 168 -0.13 13.73 -2.01
N ARG A 169 -0.38 15.04 -1.93
CA ARG A 169 -0.11 15.81 -0.71
C ARG A 169 -1.40 16.52 -0.38
N VAL A 170 -2.26 15.89 0.42
CA VAL A 170 -3.46 16.58 0.89
C VAL A 170 -3.01 17.63 1.89
N GLN A 171 -3.18 18.91 1.54
CA GLN A 171 -3.16 19.98 2.53
C GLN A 171 -4.44 19.88 3.37
N ARG A 172 -4.40 19.05 4.40
CA ARG A 172 -5.14 19.24 5.65
C ARG A 172 -4.08 19.42 6.75
N ASP A 173 -4.42 20.10 7.83
CA ASP A 173 -3.46 20.65 8.81
C ASP A 173 -2.64 19.61 9.62
N HIS A 174 -2.52 18.36 9.17
CA HIS A 174 -1.44 17.43 9.51
C HIS A 174 -0.92 16.80 8.22
N VAL A 175 0.37 17.01 7.96
CA VAL A 175 1.06 16.58 6.74
C VAL A 175 1.56 15.16 6.94
N ASP A 176 1.09 14.21 6.14
CA ASP A 176 1.75 12.92 5.97
C ASP A 176 3.02 13.07 5.09
N ALA A 177 4.01 12.22 5.36
CA ALA A 177 5.28 12.21 4.63
C ALA A 177 5.37 11.10 3.56
N ALA A 178 4.39 10.19 3.53
CA ALA A 178 4.35 9.02 2.65
C ALA A 178 3.41 9.15 1.44
N GLY A 179 2.58 10.20 1.35
CA GLY A 179 1.69 10.41 0.19
C GLY A 179 0.46 9.48 0.13
N VAL A 180 0.24 8.72 1.20
CA VAL A 180 -0.95 7.91 1.48
C VAL A 180 -1.97 8.75 2.24
N LEU A 181 -3.20 8.85 1.72
CA LEU A 181 -4.26 9.65 2.32
C LEU A 181 -5.08 8.85 3.33
N HIS A 182 -4.87 9.13 4.62
CA HIS A 182 -5.85 8.80 5.65
C HIS A 182 -6.96 9.86 5.67
N ILE A 183 -8.17 9.50 5.25
CA ILE A 183 -9.34 10.34 5.50
C ILE A 183 -9.79 10.05 6.93
N GLU A 184 -9.40 10.90 7.87
CA GLU A 184 -10.18 11.06 9.10
C GLU A 184 -11.53 11.70 8.75
N ASP A 185 -12.61 11.00 9.09
CA ASP A 185 -14.01 11.44 8.89
C ASP A 185 -14.32 12.60 9.85
N ASP A 186 -13.99 13.81 9.43
CA ASP A 186 -14.49 15.03 10.07
C ASP A 186 -15.99 15.19 9.76
N GLU A 187 -16.80 14.70 10.70
CA GLU A 187 -18.13 15.19 11.09
C GLU A 187 -19.06 15.64 9.94
N LEU A 188 -19.33 14.74 8.98
CA LEU A 188 -20.41 14.89 8.01
C LEU A 188 -21.63 14.08 8.43
N SER A 189 -22.44 14.71 9.29
CA SER A 189 -23.89 14.56 9.44
C SER A 189 -24.54 13.26 8.91
N GLY A 190 -24.72 12.30 9.81
CA GLY A 190 -25.90 11.44 9.85
C GLY A 190 -25.92 10.27 8.87
N GLU A 191 -25.59 9.10 9.40
CA GLU A 191 -25.96 7.76 8.90
C GLU A 191 -25.11 7.25 7.71
N ALA A 192 -24.03 6.51 8.06
CA ALA A 192 -23.37 5.43 7.33
C ALA A 192 -22.24 5.77 6.33
N TRP A 193 -21.01 6.02 6.81
CA TRP A 193 -19.77 5.93 5.99
C TRP A 193 -18.52 5.41 6.74
N ASP A 194 -18.69 4.58 7.78
CA ASP A 194 -17.63 4.22 8.76
C ASP A 194 -16.33 3.54 8.21
N ALA A 195 -16.12 3.38 6.89
CA ALA A 195 -14.85 2.87 6.37
C ALA A 195 -14.31 3.56 5.10
N GLY A 196 -14.96 4.60 4.56
CA GLY A 196 -14.46 5.36 3.40
C GLY A 196 -14.11 4.55 2.13
N PRO A 197 -13.72 5.22 1.03
CA PRO A 197 -13.13 4.54 -0.13
C PRO A 197 -11.72 4.00 0.19
N LEU A 198 -11.22 3.06 -0.63
CA LEU A 198 -9.78 2.79 -0.73
C LEU A 198 -9.19 3.77 -1.75
N ILE A 199 -8.03 4.37 -1.47
CA ILE A 199 -7.45 5.44 -2.29
C ILE A 199 -6.04 5.04 -2.71
N LEU A 200 -5.74 5.08 -4.00
CA LEU A 200 -4.41 4.78 -4.53
C LEU A 200 -3.90 5.88 -5.45
N SER A 201 -2.57 6.02 -5.47
CA SER A 201 -1.82 6.76 -6.47
C SER A 201 -1.36 5.79 -7.56
N TRP A 202 -1.71 6.07 -8.81
CA TRP A 202 -1.29 5.26 -9.95
C TRP A 202 0.23 5.31 -10.14
N ALA A 203 0.86 6.47 -9.91
CA ALA A 203 2.30 6.62 -9.94
C ALA A 203 3.01 5.70 -8.92
N ASP A 204 2.48 5.60 -7.70
CA ASP A 204 3.09 4.76 -6.65
C ASP A 204 2.89 3.27 -6.95
N VAL A 205 1.71 2.88 -7.45
CA VAL A 205 1.48 1.51 -7.96
C VAL A 205 2.46 1.16 -9.09
N CYS A 206 2.74 2.09 -10.01
CA CYS A 206 3.75 1.86 -11.05
C CYS A 206 5.17 1.78 -10.48
N ALA A 207 5.52 2.63 -9.51
CA ALA A 207 6.83 2.60 -8.86
C ALA A 207 7.06 1.27 -8.13
N ASP A 208 6.06 0.76 -7.42
CA ASP A 208 6.12 -0.54 -6.77
C ASP A 208 6.34 -1.65 -7.80
N ILE A 209 5.64 -1.62 -8.95
CA ILE A 209 5.82 -2.63 -10.02
C ILE A 209 7.24 -2.57 -10.59
N ASP A 210 7.80 -1.37 -10.75
CA ASP A 210 9.14 -1.16 -11.29
C ASP A 210 10.25 -1.62 -10.32
N ASP A 211 10.02 -1.51 -9.00
CA ASP A 211 10.92 -1.99 -7.94
C ASP A 211 10.18 -2.80 -6.85
N PRO A 212 9.80 -4.06 -7.15
CA PRO A 212 8.87 -4.82 -6.32
C PRO A 212 9.49 -5.44 -5.07
N GLU A 213 10.83 -5.44 -4.95
CA GLU A 213 11.57 -5.91 -3.76
C GLU A 213 12.05 -4.70 -2.90
N SER A 214 11.52 -3.49 -3.12
CA SER A 214 11.95 -2.23 -2.46
C SER A 214 11.59 -2.11 -0.97
N GLY A 215 10.63 -2.90 -0.50
CA GLY A 215 10.03 -2.72 0.84
C GLY A 215 8.63 -2.11 0.78
N CYS A 216 8.20 -1.57 -0.36
CA CYS A 216 6.91 -0.88 -0.52
C CYS A 216 5.90 -1.70 -1.34
N CYS A 217 4.62 -1.54 -1.02
CA CYS A 217 3.51 -1.97 -1.85
C CYS A 217 2.22 -1.24 -1.43
N VAL A 218 1.93 -0.08 -2.02
CA VAL A 218 0.85 0.82 -1.60
C VAL A 218 -0.52 0.15 -1.61
N ALA A 219 -0.79 -0.73 -2.58
CA ALA A 219 -2.06 -1.46 -2.63
C ALA A 219 -2.22 -2.44 -1.46
N VAL A 220 -1.13 -3.04 -0.99
CA VAL A 220 -1.12 -3.91 0.19
C VAL A 220 -1.26 -3.08 1.46
N HIS A 221 -0.58 -1.94 1.54
CA HIS A 221 -0.67 -0.99 2.65
C HIS A 221 -2.13 -0.58 2.92
N GLU A 222 -2.80 -0.01 1.92
CA GLU A 222 -4.20 0.41 2.04
C GLU A 222 -5.13 -0.75 2.40
N MET A 223 -4.85 -1.93 1.85
CA MET A 223 -5.68 -3.08 2.10
C MET A 223 -5.46 -3.65 3.50
N ALA A 224 -4.26 -3.52 4.07
CA ALA A 224 -4.00 -3.85 5.47
C ALA A 224 -4.86 -2.97 6.39
N HIS A 225 -4.93 -1.66 6.15
CA HIS A 225 -5.83 -0.76 6.88
C HIS A 225 -7.30 -1.17 6.76
N LYS A 226 -7.76 -1.51 5.55
CA LYS A 226 -9.14 -2.03 5.39
C LYS A 226 -9.38 -3.34 6.11
N LEU A 227 -8.38 -4.23 6.22
CA LEU A 227 -8.48 -5.47 6.98
C LEU A 227 -8.50 -5.22 8.49
N ASP A 228 -7.74 -4.26 8.99
CA ASP A 228 -7.72 -3.83 10.38
C ASP A 228 -9.10 -3.31 10.81
N MET A 229 -9.67 -2.43 10.00
CA MET A 229 -10.99 -1.81 10.23
C MET A 229 -12.19 -2.77 10.25
N LEU A 230 -12.03 -4.04 9.86
CA LEU A 230 -13.16 -4.97 9.69
C LEU A 230 -13.93 -5.28 10.97
N ASP A 231 -13.29 -5.22 12.14
CA ASP A 231 -13.98 -5.37 13.44
C ASP A 231 -14.35 -4.03 14.10
N GLY A 232 -14.07 -2.92 13.41
CA GLY A 232 -14.35 -1.55 13.85
C GLY A 232 -13.26 -0.93 14.72
N ALA A 233 -12.15 -1.63 14.98
CA ALA A 233 -10.95 -1.05 15.58
C ALA A 233 -9.93 -0.63 14.51
N ILE A 234 -9.08 0.33 14.86
CA ILE A 234 -7.88 0.69 14.09
C ILE A 234 -6.73 0.57 15.08
N ASP A 235 -6.16 -0.62 15.19
CA ASP A 235 -5.14 -0.95 16.19
C ASP A 235 -4.04 -1.89 15.64
N GLY A 236 -4.03 -2.16 14.33
CA GLY A 236 -3.11 -3.07 13.67
C GLY A 236 -3.41 -4.55 13.95
N THR A 237 -4.62 -4.88 14.39
CA THR A 237 -5.08 -6.25 14.66
C THR A 237 -6.31 -6.59 13.82
N PRO A 238 -6.12 -7.22 12.65
CA PRO A 238 -7.26 -7.68 11.86
C PRO A 238 -8.11 -8.73 12.61
N PRO A 239 -9.34 -9.04 12.15
CA PRO A 239 -10.19 -10.04 12.78
C PRO A 239 -9.53 -11.43 12.82
N LEU A 240 -9.19 -11.89 14.02
CA LEU A 240 -8.46 -13.15 14.24
C LEU A 240 -9.15 -14.04 15.29
N PRO A 241 -8.96 -15.37 15.24
CA PRO A 241 -9.38 -16.25 16.33
C PRO A 241 -8.77 -15.83 17.67
N ARG A 242 -9.57 -15.82 18.74
CA ARG A 242 -9.22 -15.20 20.05
C ARG A 242 -7.82 -15.53 20.58
N ASP A 243 -7.38 -16.79 20.52
CA ASP A 243 -6.07 -17.16 21.04
C ASP A 243 -4.92 -16.63 20.18
N TRP A 244 -5.13 -16.57 18.86
CA TRP A 244 -4.17 -15.95 17.94
C TRP A 244 -4.20 -14.43 18.07
N GLN A 245 -5.38 -13.80 18.13
CA GLN A 245 -5.52 -12.36 18.35
C GLN A 245 -4.72 -11.88 19.57
N ARG A 246 -4.79 -12.62 20.69
CA ARG A 246 -3.99 -12.30 21.88
C ARG A 246 -2.48 -12.44 21.66
N ALA A 247 -2.05 -13.42 20.86
CA ALA A 247 -0.63 -13.59 20.54
C ALA A 247 -0.16 -12.46 19.61
N TRP A 248 -0.93 -12.19 18.56
CA TRP A 248 -0.74 -11.09 17.62
C TRP A 248 -0.56 -9.77 18.35
N ALA A 249 -1.55 -9.34 19.14
CA ALA A 249 -1.50 -8.06 19.84
C ALA A 249 -0.28 -7.93 20.77
N ARG A 250 0.11 -9.01 21.47
CA ARG A 250 1.32 -8.98 22.32
C ARG A 250 2.60 -8.84 21.50
N ASP A 251 2.74 -9.62 20.43
CA ASP A 251 3.97 -9.71 19.66
C ASP A 251 4.14 -8.46 18.77
N PHE A 252 3.05 -7.95 18.18
CA PHE A 252 3.03 -6.67 17.45
C PHE A 252 3.31 -5.48 18.37
N GLN A 253 2.64 -5.38 19.52
CA GLN A 253 2.91 -4.28 20.46
C GLN A 253 4.37 -4.29 20.93
N SER A 254 4.90 -5.47 21.29
CA SER A 254 6.29 -5.59 21.71
C SER A 254 7.29 -5.21 20.60
N ALA A 255 6.98 -5.52 19.34
CA ALA A 255 7.84 -5.16 18.21
C ALA A 255 7.75 -3.66 17.90
N TYR A 256 6.55 -3.09 17.93
CA TYR A 256 6.31 -1.67 17.76
C TYR A 256 7.05 -0.84 18.82
N ASP A 257 6.90 -1.16 20.11
CA ASP A 257 7.57 -0.45 21.20
C ASP A 257 9.11 -0.49 21.04
N ALA A 258 9.64 -1.65 20.63
CA ALA A 258 11.07 -1.82 20.37
C ALA A 258 11.53 -1.03 19.13
N PHE A 259 10.68 -0.92 18.11
CA PHE A 259 10.96 -0.16 16.89
C PHE A 259 10.96 1.35 17.17
N VAL A 260 9.95 1.86 17.86
CA VAL A 260 9.87 3.26 18.31
C VAL A 260 11.09 3.63 19.16
N THR A 261 11.49 2.76 20.10
CA THR A 261 12.68 2.98 20.93
C THR A 261 13.97 3.10 20.08
N GLN A 262 14.10 2.30 19.01
CA GLN A 262 15.24 2.39 18.09
C GLN A 262 15.22 3.70 17.30
N MET A 263 14.04 4.13 16.83
CA MET A 263 13.85 5.39 16.12
C MET A 263 14.17 6.61 16.98
N GLU A 264 13.69 6.63 18.23
CA GLU A 264 14.00 7.68 19.20
C GLU A 264 15.49 7.76 19.55
N ALA A 265 16.19 6.62 19.51
CA ALA A 265 17.64 6.54 19.68
C ALA A 265 18.42 6.98 18.42
N GLY A 266 17.74 7.28 17.31
CA GLY A 266 18.35 7.68 16.04
C GLY A 266 19.12 6.55 15.36
N LEU A 267 18.76 5.30 15.63
CA LEU A 267 19.37 4.13 14.98
C LEU A 267 18.82 3.99 13.56
N GLU A 268 19.67 3.53 12.65
CA GLU A 268 19.25 3.17 11.30
C GLU A 268 18.41 1.88 11.35
N THR A 269 17.21 1.93 10.77
CA THR A 269 16.29 0.80 10.71
C THR A 269 16.20 0.23 9.30
N ALA A 270 16.04 -1.08 9.21
CA ALA A 270 15.82 -1.77 7.94
C ALA A 270 14.38 -1.64 7.43
N ILE A 271 13.44 -1.48 8.36
CA ILE A 271 12.03 -1.21 8.08
C ILE A 271 11.82 0.30 8.05
N ASP A 272 10.96 0.77 7.15
CA ASP A 272 10.64 2.18 6.97
C ASP A 272 10.29 2.85 8.31
N PRO A 273 10.96 3.96 8.68
CA PRO A 273 10.63 4.77 9.84
C PRO A 273 9.15 5.13 10.02
N TYR A 274 8.38 5.20 8.94
CA TYR A 274 6.94 5.48 8.95
C TYR A 274 6.15 4.48 9.82
N ALA A 275 6.65 3.25 9.97
CA ALA A 275 6.06 2.25 10.85
C ALA A 275 6.03 2.68 12.34
N ALA A 276 6.74 3.74 12.74
CA ALA A 276 6.75 4.26 14.10
C ALA A 276 5.64 5.32 14.36
N GLU A 277 4.87 5.72 13.35
CA GLU A 277 3.83 6.76 13.51
C GLU A 277 2.63 6.25 14.32
N ALA A 278 2.18 5.02 14.06
CA ALA A 278 1.08 4.38 14.78
C ALA A 278 1.13 2.84 14.66
N THR A 279 0.34 2.14 15.47
CA THR A 279 0.32 0.66 15.50
C THR A 279 -0.34 0.05 14.27
N ASP A 280 -1.37 0.69 13.74
CA ASP A 280 -2.02 0.34 12.47
C ASP A 280 -1.05 0.57 11.30
N GLU A 281 -0.29 1.66 11.32
CA GLU A 281 0.77 1.91 10.32
C GLU A 281 1.90 0.89 10.41
N PHE A 282 2.29 0.50 11.62
CA PHE A 282 3.25 -0.57 11.82
C PHE A 282 2.79 -1.88 11.17
N PHE A 283 1.50 -2.23 11.34
CA PHE A 283 0.92 -3.39 10.67
C PHE A 283 0.90 -3.26 9.15
N ALA A 284 0.49 -2.10 8.62
CA ALA A 284 0.44 -1.84 7.19
C ALA A 284 1.84 -1.91 6.56
N VAL A 285 2.83 -1.23 7.13
CA VAL A 285 4.23 -1.27 6.65
C VAL A 285 4.79 -2.69 6.75
N CYS A 286 4.64 -3.40 7.87
CA CYS A 286 5.09 -4.79 7.94
C CYS A 286 4.40 -5.69 6.89
N SER A 287 3.14 -5.41 6.54
CA SER A 287 2.44 -6.11 5.46
C SER A 287 3.07 -5.82 4.10
N GLU A 288 3.47 -4.59 3.81
CA GLU A 288 4.23 -4.25 2.60
C GLU A 288 5.51 -5.07 2.50
N TYR A 289 6.33 -5.07 3.56
CA TYR A 289 7.57 -5.85 3.59
C TYR A 289 7.33 -7.36 3.46
N HIS A 290 6.20 -7.89 3.96
CA HIS A 290 5.84 -9.29 3.71
C HIS A 290 5.67 -9.55 2.21
N PHE A 291 5.01 -8.65 1.48
CA PHE A 291 4.75 -8.82 0.05
C PHE A 291 5.87 -8.31 -0.87
N SER A 292 6.82 -7.51 -0.41
CA SER A 292 7.93 -6.98 -1.22
C SER A 292 9.29 -7.57 -0.83
N ALA A 293 9.70 -7.44 0.43
CA ALA A 293 11.02 -7.82 0.95
C ALA A 293 10.94 -8.77 2.18
N PRO A 294 10.36 -9.98 2.04
CA PRO A 294 10.05 -10.86 3.18
C PRO A 294 11.30 -11.39 3.90
N GLN A 295 12.46 -11.40 3.25
CA GLN A 295 13.74 -11.76 3.88
C GLN A 295 14.13 -10.71 4.92
N LEU A 296 14.02 -9.43 4.59
CA LEU A 296 14.38 -8.34 5.49
C LEU A 296 13.46 -8.32 6.70
N LEU A 297 12.15 -8.50 6.49
CA LEU A 297 11.19 -8.62 7.57
C LEU A 297 11.52 -9.80 8.51
N ARG A 298 11.86 -10.98 7.96
CA ARG A 298 12.24 -12.15 8.79
C ARG A 298 13.53 -11.94 9.56
N GLU A 299 14.51 -11.27 8.96
CA GLU A 299 15.80 -11.00 9.59
C GLU A 299 15.64 -10.04 10.78
N HIS A 300 14.85 -8.98 10.62
CA HIS A 300 14.73 -7.91 11.62
C HIS A 300 13.55 -8.10 12.58
N MET A 301 12.47 -8.75 12.15
CA MET A 301 11.22 -8.91 12.91
C MET A 301 10.63 -10.33 12.75
N PRO A 302 11.35 -11.39 13.16
CA PRO A 302 10.97 -12.78 12.89
C PRO A 302 9.60 -13.19 13.46
N ALA A 303 9.21 -12.66 14.63
CA ALA A 303 7.90 -12.93 15.22
C ALA A 303 6.75 -12.35 14.38
N ILE A 304 6.93 -11.11 13.88
CA ILE A 304 5.98 -10.43 13.00
C ILE A 304 5.89 -11.16 11.66
N ALA A 305 7.03 -11.53 11.07
CA ALA A 305 7.07 -12.29 9.84
C ALA A 305 6.32 -13.63 9.96
N ALA A 306 6.44 -14.33 11.10
CA ALA A 306 5.71 -15.58 11.34
C ALA A 306 4.19 -15.37 11.44
N HIS A 307 3.75 -14.27 12.07
CA HIS A 307 2.33 -13.90 12.10
C HIS A 307 1.79 -13.57 10.70
N LEU A 308 2.51 -12.75 9.93
CA LEU A 308 2.11 -12.38 8.58
C LEU A 308 2.12 -13.58 7.63
N GLN A 309 3.09 -14.48 7.73
CA GLN A 309 3.09 -15.73 6.95
C GLN A 309 1.89 -16.62 7.28
N ARG A 310 1.46 -16.65 8.54
CA ARG A 310 0.24 -17.39 8.92
C ARG A 310 -1.04 -16.71 8.41
N PHE A 311 -1.03 -15.38 8.31
CA PHE A 311 -2.18 -14.58 7.92
C PHE A 311 -2.37 -14.48 6.39
N TYR A 312 -1.29 -14.19 5.67
CA TYR A 312 -1.28 -13.99 4.22
C TYR A 312 -0.80 -15.22 3.43
N GLY A 313 -0.23 -16.22 4.11
CA GLY A 313 0.43 -17.35 3.46
C GLY A 313 1.89 -17.04 3.11
N GLU A 314 2.47 -17.86 2.23
CA GLU A 314 3.84 -17.64 1.75
C GLU A 314 3.91 -16.38 0.86
N SER A 315 4.97 -15.59 1.04
CA SER A 315 5.18 -14.40 0.20
C SER A 315 5.62 -14.80 -1.22
N PRO A 316 5.16 -14.11 -2.27
CA PRO A 316 5.63 -14.36 -3.64
C PRO A 316 7.13 -14.15 -3.86
N PHE A 317 7.79 -13.36 -2.99
CA PHE A 317 9.24 -13.15 -3.02
C PHE A 317 9.98 -13.97 -1.99
N ASP A 318 9.32 -14.92 -1.30
CA ASP A 318 10.06 -15.83 -0.45
C ASP A 318 10.99 -16.69 -1.33
N ARG A 319 12.27 -16.63 -1.02
CA ARG A 319 13.27 -17.46 -1.67
C ARG A 319 13.37 -18.68 -0.78
N ALA A 320 12.75 -19.79 -1.20
CA ALA A 320 13.02 -21.08 -0.58
C ALA A 320 14.53 -21.24 -0.47
N VAL A 321 15.03 -21.50 0.73
CA VAL A 321 16.44 -21.82 0.95
C VAL A 321 16.69 -23.13 0.22
N VAL A 322 17.23 -23.04 -1.00
CA VAL A 322 17.70 -24.18 -1.80
C VAL A 322 18.99 -24.71 -1.21
#